data_AF-A0A7S2MHM2-F1
#
_entry.id   AF-A0A7S2MHM2-F1
#
_cell.length_a   1.000
_cell.length_b   1.000
_cell.length_c   1.000
_cell.angle_alpha   90.00
_cell.angle_beta   90.00
_cell.angle_gamma   90.00
#
_symmetry.space_group_name_H-M   'P 1'
#
loop_
_entity.id
_entity.type
_entity.pdbx_description
1 polymer ?
#
loop_
_entity_poly.entity_id
_entity_poly.type
_entity_poly.pdbx_seq_one_letter_code
_entity_poly.pdbx_strand_id
1 'polypeptide(L)'
;MPAANVVGRRDEGSDVMLGRAAWAGSQRYGGGVWSGDTRSTWADFNQQFKAGLNMVMSGITYWTTDIGGFGRDVHTPGSGITTDPYMRELIVRWFQWGAFCPLFRLHGCRTGPTWPAGEPGLCGQTPSNEVWMYGEEAE
;
A
#
# COMPACT_ATOMS: atom_id res chain seq x y z
N MET A 1 9.18 -27.62 23.43
CA MET A 1 8.10 -26.70 23.02
C MET A 1 8.20 -26.51 21.51
N PRO A 2 7.41 -27.18 20.66
CA PRO A 2 7.47 -26.90 19.23
C PRO A 2 6.74 -25.58 18.95
N ALA A 3 7.38 -24.70 18.20
CA ALA A 3 6.80 -23.45 17.72
C ALA A 3 5.60 -23.75 16.81
N ALA A 4 4.55 -22.94 16.93
CA ALA A 4 3.36 -23.03 16.10
C ALA A 4 3.71 -22.85 14.63
N ASN A 5 3.76 -23.96 13.90
CA ASN A 5 3.80 -23.99 12.44
C ASN A 5 2.42 -23.59 11.93
N VAL A 6 2.19 -22.29 11.68
CA VAL A 6 1.16 -21.88 10.72
C VAL A 6 1.72 -22.16 9.33
N VAL A 7 1.80 -23.45 8.99
CA VAL A 7 2.17 -23.92 7.66
C VAL A 7 0.89 -23.95 6.85
N GLY A 8 0.70 -22.91 6.03
CA GLY A 8 -0.22 -22.97 4.89
C GLY A 8 0.23 -24.10 3.99
N ARG A 9 -0.42 -25.25 4.14
CA ARG A 9 -0.18 -26.49 3.40
C ARG A 9 -0.93 -26.36 2.06
N ARG A 10 -0.27 -26.67 0.95
CA ARG A 10 -0.78 -26.55 -0.44
C ARG A 10 -1.92 -27.54 -0.81
N ASP A 11 -2.75 -27.95 0.14
CA ASP A 11 -3.76 -28.99 -0.09
C ASP A 11 -5.22 -28.51 0.07
N GLU A 12 -5.48 -27.23 0.37
CA GLU A 12 -6.84 -26.67 0.38
C GLU A 12 -6.83 -25.22 -0.17
N GLY A 13 -7.53 -24.99 -1.29
CA GLY A 13 -7.89 -23.65 -1.78
C GLY A 13 -6.78 -22.82 -2.46
N SER A 14 -7.12 -22.14 -3.55
CA SER A 14 -6.28 -21.14 -4.23
C SER A 14 -6.22 -19.81 -3.46
N ASP A 15 -6.14 -19.87 -2.13
CA ASP A 15 -6.22 -18.70 -1.27
C ASP A 15 -4.86 -17.99 -1.19
N VAL A 16 -4.89 -16.66 -1.23
CA VAL A 16 -3.70 -15.81 -1.13
C VAL A 16 -3.76 -15.02 0.17
N MET A 17 -2.77 -15.23 1.03
CA MET A 17 -2.60 -14.45 2.25
C MET A 17 -1.79 -13.19 1.95
N LEU A 18 -2.15 -12.06 2.56
CA LEU A 18 -1.38 -10.82 2.44
C LEU A 18 -0.56 -10.60 3.72
N GLY A 19 0.78 -10.66 3.61
CA GLY A 19 1.72 -10.50 4.72
C GLY A 19 2.58 -9.23 4.60
N ARG A 20 2.93 -8.62 5.74
CA ARG A 20 3.74 -7.36 5.75
C ARG A 20 5.25 -7.60 5.77
N ALA A 21 5.65 -8.85 5.91
CA ALA A 21 7.05 -9.26 6.02
C ALA A 21 7.25 -10.62 5.35
N ALA A 22 8.47 -10.85 4.90
CA ALA A 22 8.88 -12.11 4.30
C ALA A 22 10.32 -12.45 4.69
N TRP A 23 10.66 -13.72 4.56
CA TRP A 23 12.01 -14.25 4.68
C TRP A 23 12.34 -15.11 3.47
N ALA A 24 13.60 -15.54 3.36
CA ALA A 24 14.05 -16.44 2.30
C ALA A 24 13.14 -17.68 2.21
N GLY A 25 12.55 -17.88 1.02
CA GLY A 25 11.66 -19.00 0.74
C GLY A 25 10.20 -18.76 1.08
N SER A 26 9.79 -17.58 1.56
CA SER A 26 8.38 -17.25 1.85
C SER A 26 7.45 -17.43 0.64
N GLN A 27 7.94 -17.29 -0.59
CA GLN A 27 7.16 -17.47 -1.83
C GLN A 27 6.53 -18.87 -1.97
N ARG A 28 7.06 -19.89 -1.28
CA ARG A 28 6.50 -21.26 -1.34
C ARG A 28 5.12 -21.38 -0.69
N TYR A 29 4.78 -20.44 0.19
CA TYR A 29 3.53 -20.44 0.96
C TYR A 29 2.40 -19.64 0.29
N GLY A 30 2.60 -19.13 -0.94
CA GLY A 30 1.55 -18.46 -1.70
C GLY A 30 1.09 -17.11 -1.12
N GLY A 31 1.83 -16.54 -0.17
CA GLY A 31 1.52 -15.24 0.41
C GLY A 31 2.00 -14.08 -0.46
N GLY A 32 1.12 -13.13 -0.74
CA GLY A 32 1.48 -11.82 -1.26
C GLY A 32 2.12 -10.96 -0.16
N VAL A 33 3.08 -10.11 -0.53
CA VAL A 33 3.77 -9.22 0.41
C VAL A 33 3.47 -7.77 0.05
N TRP A 34 3.13 -6.94 1.03
CA TRP A 34 3.07 -5.50 0.81
C TRP A 34 4.13 -4.74 1.62
N SER A 35 4.51 -3.57 1.12
CA SER A 35 5.57 -2.73 1.67
C SER A 35 5.31 -2.12 3.06
N GLY A 36 4.10 -2.28 3.61
CA GLY A 36 3.72 -1.68 4.88
C GLY A 36 3.40 -0.19 4.80
N ASP A 37 3.46 0.45 5.97
CA ASP A 37 2.84 1.74 6.27
C ASP A 37 3.71 2.90 5.74
N THR A 38 3.61 3.18 4.44
CA THR A 38 4.38 4.23 3.74
C THR A 38 3.71 5.59 3.81
N ARG A 39 4.44 6.68 3.61
CA ARG A 39 3.85 8.02 3.53
C ARG A 39 3.36 8.30 2.11
N SER A 40 2.29 9.09 2.02
CA SER A 40 1.69 9.53 0.76
C SER A 40 2.52 10.67 0.17
N THR A 41 3.73 10.37 -0.31
CA THR A 41 4.67 11.34 -0.91
C THR A 41 5.34 10.79 -2.17
N TRP A 42 5.79 11.69 -3.06
CA TRP A 42 6.60 11.31 -4.22
C TRP A 42 7.92 10.61 -3.88
N ALA A 43 8.52 10.96 -2.74
CA ALA A 43 9.77 10.34 -2.29
C ALA A 43 9.55 8.89 -1.89
N ASP A 44 8.48 8.59 -1.16
CA ASP A 44 8.14 7.22 -0.78
C ASP A 44 7.63 6.41 -1.97
N PHE A 45 6.87 7.01 -2.91
CA PHE A 45 6.50 6.38 -4.19
C PHE A 45 7.73 5.89 -4.98
N ASN A 46 8.75 6.74 -5.12
CA ASN A 46 10.01 6.37 -5.79
C ASN A 46 10.78 5.26 -5.04
N GLN A 47 10.72 5.25 -3.71
CA GLN A 47 11.33 4.17 -2.92
C GLN A 47 10.62 2.85 -3.14
N GLN A 48 9.29 2.86 -3.32
CA GLN A 48 8.52 1.64 -3.56
C GLN A 48 8.89 0.95 -4.87
N PHE A 49 9.18 1.71 -5.92
CA PHE A 49 9.66 1.14 -7.18
C PHE A 49 10.94 0.30 -6.95
N LYS A 50 11.90 0.85 -6.20
CA LYS A 50 13.17 0.17 -5.87
C LYS A 50 12.93 -1.02 -4.94
N ALA A 51 12.05 -0.87 -3.95
CA ALA A 51 11.72 -1.95 -3.02
C ALA A 51 11.10 -3.15 -3.76
N GLY A 52 10.11 -2.89 -4.63
CA GLY A 52 9.44 -3.93 -5.40
C GLY A 52 10.39 -4.72 -6.30
N LEU A 53 11.27 -4.03 -7.04
CA LEU A 53 12.26 -4.71 -7.88
C LEU A 53 13.20 -5.62 -7.05
N ASN A 54 13.71 -5.13 -5.92
CA ASN A 54 14.58 -5.93 -5.04
C ASN A 54 13.85 -7.12 -4.42
N MET A 55 12.57 -6.98 -4.07
CA MET A 55 11.73 -8.08 -3.57
C MET A 55 11.55 -9.17 -4.64
N VAL A 56 11.22 -8.78 -5.88
CA VAL A 56 11.08 -9.72 -7.00
C VAL A 56 12.42 -10.41 -7.30
N MET A 57 13.53 -9.68 -7.30
CA MET A 57 14.88 -10.26 -7.47
C MET A 57 15.28 -11.21 -6.34
N SER A 58 14.69 -11.06 -5.16
CA SER A 58 14.86 -11.95 -4.01
C SER A 58 13.94 -13.20 -4.06
N GLY A 59 13.17 -13.37 -5.15
CA GLY A 59 12.27 -14.51 -5.36
C GLY A 59 10.87 -14.32 -4.78
N ILE A 60 10.54 -13.13 -4.25
CA ILE A 60 9.20 -12.78 -3.76
C ILE A 60 8.43 -12.07 -4.89
N THR A 61 7.78 -12.84 -5.75
CA THR A 61 7.11 -12.33 -6.95
C THR A 61 5.72 -11.75 -6.70
N TYR A 62 5.02 -12.24 -5.67
CA TYR A 62 3.73 -11.67 -5.25
C TYR A 62 4.01 -10.50 -4.29
N TRP A 63 4.17 -9.31 -4.86
CA TRP A 63 4.46 -8.09 -4.12
C TRP A 63 3.56 -6.92 -4.56
N THR A 64 3.24 -6.01 -3.63
CA THR A 64 2.45 -4.80 -3.89
C THR A 64 2.76 -3.68 -2.91
N THR A 65 2.13 -2.53 -3.14
CA THR A 65 2.08 -1.38 -2.23
C THR A 65 0.64 -1.08 -1.80
N ASP A 66 0.50 -0.08 -0.92
CA ASP A 66 -0.73 0.69 -0.78
C ASP A 66 -0.73 1.77 -1.87
N ILE A 67 -1.64 1.69 -2.85
CA ILE A 67 -1.71 2.72 -3.91
C ILE A 67 -2.04 4.08 -3.28
N GLY A 68 -1.16 5.07 -3.53
CA GLY A 68 -1.23 6.40 -2.93
C GLY A 68 -0.51 6.52 -1.58
N GLY A 69 0.11 5.45 -1.09
CA GLY A 69 0.73 5.40 0.24
C GLY A 69 -0.28 5.07 1.36
N PHE A 70 0.23 4.77 2.55
CA PHE A 70 -0.62 4.47 3.71
C PHE A 70 -1.06 5.75 4.40
N GLY A 71 -0.14 6.52 4.97
CA GLY A 71 -0.46 7.65 5.85
C GLY A 71 -0.08 9.01 5.28
N ARG A 72 -0.59 10.07 5.90
CA ARG A 72 -0.18 11.46 5.65
C ARG A 72 1.26 11.69 6.14
N ASP A 73 2.04 12.43 5.37
CA ASP A 73 3.28 13.03 5.85
C ASP A 73 3.01 14.44 6.39
N VAL A 74 3.41 14.71 7.63
CA VAL A 74 3.17 16.01 8.27
C VAL A 74 4.01 17.15 7.68
N HIS A 75 5.10 16.80 6.98
CA HIS A 75 6.01 17.76 6.37
C HIS A 75 5.69 18.05 4.90
N THR A 76 4.72 17.34 4.32
CA THR A 76 4.30 17.49 2.93
C THR A 76 2.86 17.98 2.87
N PRO A 77 2.62 19.28 2.57
CA PRO A 77 1.27 19.81 2.36
C PRO A 77 0.49 18.99 1.35
N GLY A 78 -0.81 18.79 1.60
CA GLY A 78 -1.69 18.01 0.73
C GLY A 78 -1.54 16.48 0.82
N SER A 79 -0.46 15.96 1.40
CA SER A 79 -0.24 14.52 1.58
C SER A 79 -1.42 13.86 2.30
N GLY A 80 -1.96 12.78 1.73
CA GLY A 80 -3.04 11.99 2.33
C GLY A 80 -4.42 12.64 2.34
N ILE A 81 -4.57 13.87 1.80
CA ILE A 81 -5.85 14.59 1.75
C ILE A 81 -6.50 14.37 0.38
N THR A 82 -7.58 13.61 0.29
CA THR A 82 -8.17 13.17 -1.00
C THR A 82 -8.64 14.31 -1.91
N THR A 83 -9.06 15.43 -1.32
CA THR A 83 -9.51 16.62 -2.05
C THR A 83 -8.36 17.55 -2.48
N ASP A 84 -7.13 17.29 -2.03
CA ASP A 84 -5.98 18.13 -2.34
C ASP A 84 -5.37 17.75 -3.71
N PRO A 85 -5.05 18.72 -4.58
CA PRO A 85 -4.44 18.46 -5.87
C PRO A 85 -3.14 17.65 -5.81
N TYR A 86 -2.32 17.83 -4.76
CA TYR A 86 -1.10 17.07 -4.55
C TYR A 86 -1.38 15.57 -4.43
N MET A 87 -2.35 15.22 -3.58
CA MET A 87 -2.74 13.83 -3.35
C MET A 87 -3.41 13.24 -4.59
N ARG A 88 -4.24 14.03 -5.29
CA ARG A 88 -4.89 13.61 -6.54
C ARG A 88 -3.86 13.21 -7.59
N GLU A 89 -2.87 14.06 -7.86
CA GLU A 89 -1.83 13.74 -8.84
C GLU A 89 -1.02 12.52 -8.41
N LEU A 90 -0.60 12.48 -7.14
CA LEU A 90 0.18 11.37 -6.59
C LEU A 90 -0.55 10.04 -6.74
N ILE A 91 -1.83 9.97 -6.34
CA ILE A 91 -2.56 8.71 -6.38
C ILE A 91 -2.83 8.26 -7.81
N VAL A 92 -3.13 9.16 -8.76
CA VAL A 92 -3.31 8.80 -10.17
C VAL A 92 -2.04 8.17 -10.73
N ARG A 93 -0.86 8.75 -10.47
CA ARG A 93 0.42 8.14 -10.92
C ARG A 93 0.70 6.81 -10.25
N TRP A 94 0.42 6.70 -8.96
CA TRP A 94 0.62 5.46 -8.21
C TRP A 94 -0.36 4.37 -8.68
N PHE A 95 -1.59 4.74 -9.02
CA PHE A 95 -2.63 3.84 -9.53
C PHE A 95 -2.25 3.32 -10.92
N GLN A 96 -1.79 4.21 -11.81
CA GLN A 96 -1.23 3.84 -13.12
C GLN A 96 -0.09 2.84 -12.99
N TRP A 97 0.87 3.09 -12.09
CA TRP A 97 1.97 2.15 -11.85
C TRP A 97 1.49 0.83 -11.20
N GLY A 98 0.56 0.92 -10.25
CA GLY A 98 -0.02 -0.23 -9.57
C GLY A 98 -0.68 -1.20 -10.53
N ALA A 99 -1.29 -0.72 -11.62
CA ALA A 99 -1.90 -1.58 -12.64
C ALA A 99 -0.90 -2.53 -13.32
N PHE A 100 0.41 -2.24 -13.23
CA PHE A 100 1.49 -3.07 -13.74
C PHE A 100 2.28 -3.78 -12.64
N CYS A 101 1.85 -3.68 -11.38
CA CYS A 101 2.42 -4.43 -10.27
C CYS A 101 1.81 -5.84 -10.16
N PRO A 102 2.52 -6.81 -9.56
CA PRO A 102 2.04 -8.20 -9.45
C PRO A 102 0.66 -8.36 -8.81
N LEU A 103 0.34 -7.51 -7.84
CA LEU A 103 -1.00 -7.39 -7.26
C LEU A 103 -1.45 -5.93 -7.34
N PHE A 104 -2.69 -5.70 -7.76
CA PHE A 104 -3.29 -4.38 -7.85
C PHE A 104 -4.15 -4.10 -6.62
N ARG A 105 -3.71 -3.21 -5.72
CA ARG A 105 -4.36 -3.01 -4.42
C ARG A 105 -4.42 -1.54 -4.00
N LEU A 106 -5.64 -1.02 -3.92
CA LEU A 106 -5.94 0.29 -3.34
C LEU A 106 -6.18 0.17 -1.83
N HIS A 107 -5.37 0.88 -1.04
CA HIS A 107 -5.48 0.94 0.41
C HIS A 107 -4.83 2.21 0.94
N GLY A 108 -5.15 2.57 2.18
CA GLY A 108 -4.48 3.65 2.91
C GLY A 108 -5.39 4.31 3.94
N CYS A 109 -4.76 5.04 4.85
CA CYS A 109 -5.39 5.91 5.82
C CYS A 109 -5.36 7.36 5.30
N ARG A 110 -6.47 7.80 4.72
CA ARG A 110 -6.64 9.18 4.24
C ARG A 110 -6.93 10.13 5.38
N THR A 111 -6.82 11.43 5.17
CA THR A 111 -7.18 12.44 6.18
C THR A 111 -8.08 13.48 5.56
N GLY A 112 -9.13 13.89 6.27
CA GLY A 112 -9.95 15.02 5.85
C GLY A 112 -9.17 16.34 5.96
N PRO A 113 -9.60 17.40 5.26
CA PRO A 113 -8.93 18.71 5.30
C PRO A 113 -8.90 19.35 6.70
N THR A 114 -9.78 18.94 7.61
CA THR A 114 -9.87 19.43 8.98
C THR A 114 -9.14 18.56 10.02
N TRP A 115 -8.41 17.53 9.59
CA TRP A 115 -7.71 16.64 10.53
C TRP A 115 -6.46 17.32 11.11
N PRO A 116 -6.24 17.33 12.45
CA PRO A 116 -5.07 17.97 13.05
C PRO A 116 -3.76 17.37 12.53
N ALA A 117 -2.83 18.24 12.12
CA ALA A 117 -1.48 17.80 11.77
C ALA A 117 -0.78 17.24 13.01
N GLY A 118 -0.30 15.99 12.94
CA GLY A 118 0.46 15.36 14.02
C GLY A 118 -0.34 14.38 14.90
N GLU A 119 -1.65 14.30 14.74
CA GLU A 119 -2.40 13.16 15.28
C GLU A 119 -2.45 12.06 14.22
N PRO A 120 -1.97 10.82 14.52
CA PRO A 120 -2.11 9.72 13.58
C PRO A 120 -3.59 9.56 13.31
N GLY A 121 -4.02 9.91 12.08
CA GLY A 121 -5.38 9.70 11.63
C GLY A 121 -5.83 8.32 12.06
N LEU A 122 -6.86 8.24 12.93
CA LEU A 122 -7.41 6.95 13.33
C LEU A 122 -7.98 6.34 12.05
N CYS A 123 -7.24 5.39 11.47
CA CYS A 123 -7.65 4.65 10.30
C CYS A 123 -9.04 4.06 10.58
N GLY A 124 -10.05 4.51 9.83
CA GLY A 124 -11.47 4.17 10.08
C GLY A 124 -12.36 5.33 10.56
N GLN A 125 -11.80 6.51 10.87
CA GLN A 125 -12.54 7.77 11.07
C GLN A 125 -12.32 8.76 9.91
N THR A 126 -11.68 8.27 8.86
CA THR A 126 -11.10 9.05 7.79
C THR A 126 -11.99 9.03 6.55
N PRO A 127 -11.87 10.02 5.64
CA PRO A 127 -12.67 10.03 4.42
C PRO A 127 -12.42 8.74 3.61
N SER A 128 -13.47 8.35 2.90
CA SER A 128 -13.50 7.21 2.00
C SER A 128 -12.32 7.21 1.01
N ASN A 129 -11.86 6.03 0.60
CA ASN A 129 -10.67 5.86 -0.27
C ASN A 129 -11.01 5.19 -1.61
N GLU A 130 -12.25 5.32 -2.07
CA GLU A 130 -12.68 4.82 -3.37
C GLU A 130 -12.22 5.76 -4.49
N VAL A 131 -12.24 5.25 -5.72
CA VAL A 131 -11.71 5.96 -6.90
C VAL A 131 -12.40 7.30 -7.15
N TRP A 132 -13.71 7.40 -6.90
CA TRP A 132 -14.50 8.62 -7.08
C TRP A 132 -14.22 9.70 -6.00
N MET A 133 -13.47 9.38 -4.94
CA MET A 133 -13.18 10.35 -3.86
C MET A 133 -12.14 11.40 -4.25
N TYR A 134 -11.48 11.21 -5.39
CA TYR A 134 -10.41 12.09 -5.86
C TYR A 134 -10.89 13.14 -6.85
N GLY A 135 -12.20 13.21 -7.12
CA GLY A 135 -12.83 14.17 -8.04
C GLY A 135 -12.80 13.72 -9.50
N GLU A 136 -13.69 14.29 -10.33
CA GLU A 136 -13.88 13.89 -11.73
C GLU A 136 -12.61 14.02 -12.59
N GLU A 137 -11.71 14.94 -12.23
CA GLU A 137 -10.42 15.10 -12.92
C GLU A 137 -9.47 13.90 -12.75
N ALA A 138 -9.76 13.00 -11.80
CA ALA A 138 -8.97 11.81 -11.51
C ALA A 138 -9.54 10.52 -12.14
N GLU A 139 -10.74 10.58 -12.71
CA GLU A 139 -11.40 9.47 -13.43
C GLU A 139 -10.92 9.36 -14.88
#